data_AF-A0A368GYS6-F1
#
_entry.id   AF-A0A368GYS6-F1
#
_cell.length_a   1.000
_cell.length_b   1.000
_cell.length_c   1.000
_cell.angle_alpha   90.00
_cell.angle_beta   90.00
_cell.angle_gamma   90.00
#
_symmetry.space_group_name_H-M   'P 1'
#
loop_
_entity.id
_entity.type
_entity.pdbx_description
1 polymer ?
#
loop_
_entity_poly.entity_id
_entity_poly.type
_entity_poly.pdbx_seq_one_letter_code
_entity_poly.pdbx_strand_id
1 'polypeptide(L)'
;MFGVACDHPPILIVMEYCPGGDLQTHLKNQKEAIEIGERLVYTLELMALQAARGMRYLHRKNCIHRDLAARNCLISAKGGHNKKSLPHGNI
;
A
#
# COMPACT_ATOMS: atom_id res chain seq x y z
N MET A 1 8.55 7.58 8.00
CA MET A 1 9.09 6.94 9.22
C MET A 1 9.08 7.99 10.32
N PHE A 2 8.51 7.66 11.48
CA PHE A 2 8.42 8.59 12.61
C PHE A 2 9.55 8.40 13.62
N GLY A 3 10.04 7.18 13.80
CA GLY A 3 11.17 6.92 14.71
C GLY A 3 11.42 5.45 14.95
N VAL A 4 12.30 5.18 15.92
CA VAL A 4 12.58 3.83 16.45
C VAL A 4 12.46 3.85 17.97
N ALA A 5 12.00 2.75 18.56
CA ALA A 5 12.14 2.50 19.99
C ALA A 5 13.17 1.39 20.18
N CYS A 6 14.32 1.71 20.78
CA CYS A 6 15.46 0.81 20.89
C CYS A 6 16.06 0.72 22.29
N ASP A 7 15.43 1.36 23.29
CA ASP A 7 15.94 1.38 24.67
C ASP A 7 15.90 -0.01 25.31
N HIS A 8 14.92 -0.82 24.94
CA HIS A 8 14.75 -2.19 25.42
C HIS A 8 14.29 -3.08 24.26
N PRO A 9 14.76 -4.33 24.16
CA PRO A 9 14.24 -5.29 23.20
C PRO A 9 12.74 -5.58 23.41
N PRO A 10 11.96 -5.83 22.33
CA PRO A 10 12.37 -5.82 20.93
C PRO A 10 12.52 -4.40 20.36
N ILE A 11 13.42 -4.21 19.39
CA ILE A 11 13.56 -2.95 18.67
C ILE A 11 12.31 -2.76 17.78
N LEU A 12 11.67 -1.59 17.89
CA LEU A 12 10.46 -1.26 17.14
C LEU A 12 10.73 -0.12 16.15
N ILE A 13 10.09 -0.18 14.99
CA ILE A 13 10.08 0.90 13.99
C ILE A 13 8.69 1.51 13.97
N VAL A 14 8.61 2.82 14.17
CA VAL A 14 7.35 3.57 14.14
C VAL A 14 7.20 4.22 12.76
N MET A 15 6.13 3.88 12.05
CA MET A 15 5.84 4.33 10.69
C MET A 15 4.41 4.84 10.56
N GLU A 16 4.09 5.43 9.40
CA GLU A 16 2.71 5.80 9.10
C GLU A 16 1.80 4.57 9.09
N TYR A 17 0.57 4.74 9.58
CA TYR A 17 -0.42 3.68 9.55
C TYR A 17 -1.12 3.64 8.19
N CYS A 18 -1.02 2.50 7.52
CA CYS A 18 -1.66 2.24 6.23
C CYS A 18 -2.85 1.29 6.42
N PRO A 19 -4.09 1.79 6.57
CA PRO A 19 -5.25 0.97 6.89
C PRO A 19 -5.64 0.00 5.77
N GLY A 20 -5.19 0.23 4.53
CA GLY A 20 -5.47 -0.63 3.39
C GLY A 20 -4.63 -1.91 3.34
N GLY A 21 -3.68 -2.08 4.27
CA GLY A 21 -2.77 -3.24 4.31
C GLY A 21 -1.81 -3.28 3.13
N ASP A 22 -1.26 -4.47 2.85
CA ASP A 22 -0.39 -4.68 1.69
C ASP A 22 -1.20 -4.92 0.41
N LEU A 23 -0.63 -4.49 -0.72
CA LEU A 23 -1.27 -4.58 -2.03
C LEU A 23 -1.54 -6.03 -2.45
N GLN A 24 -0.70 -6.99 -2.07
CA GLN A 24 -0.92 -8.39 -2.45
C GLN A 24 -2.20 -8.93 -1.78
N THR A 25 -2.36 -8.73 -0.48
CA THR A 25 -3.56 -9.14 0.27
C THR A 25 -4.79 -8.40 -0.22
N HIS A 26 -4.68 -7.09 -0.47
CA HIS A 26 -5.76 -6.28 -0.99
C HIS A 26 -6.31 -6.82 -2.33
N LEU A 27 -5.41 -7.11 -3.28
CA LEU A 27 -5.79 -7.66 -4.59
C LEU A 27 -6.37 -9.06 -4.51
N LYS A 28 -5.93 -9.89 -3.55
CA LYS A 28 -6.49 -11.22 -3.32
C LYS A 28 -7.91 -11.15 -2.75
N ASN A 29 -8.15 -10.27 -1.79
CA ASN A 29 -9.45 -10.15 -1.11
C ASN A 29 -10.54 -9.53 -2.00
N GLN A 30 -10.15 -8.73 -3.01
CA GLN A 30 -11.09 -8.12 -3.95
C GLN A 30 -11.34 -8.95 -5.21
N LYS A 31 -10.87 -10.20 -5.26
CA LYS A 31 -11.03 -11.08 -6.43
C LYS A 31 -12.48 -11.32 -6.85
N GLU A 32 -13.44 -11.24 -5.92
CA GLU A 32 -14.87 -11.47 -6.18
C GLU A 32 -15.67 -10.17 -6.31
N ALA A 33 -15.14 -9.05 -5.80
CA ALA A 33 -15.87 -7.78 -5.71
C ALA A 33 -15.53 -6.76 -6.82
N ILE A 34 -14.43 -6.98 -7.55
CA ILE A 34 -13.93 -6.05 -8.56
C ILE A 34 -13.75 -6.78 -9.89
N GLU A 35 -14.26 -6.19 -10.96
CA GLU A 35 -14.11 -6.71 -12.31
C GLU A 35 -12.62 -6.80 -12.68
N ILE A 36 -12.22 -7.84 -13.42
CA ILE A 36 -10.81 -8.11 -13.73
C ILE A 36 -10.10 -6.88 -14.34
N GLY A 37 -10.82 -6.08 -15.14
CA GLY A 37 -10.31 -4.85 -15.74
C GLY A 37 -9.98 -3.77 -14.71
N GLU A 38 -10.87 -3.48 -13.77
CA GLU A 38 -10.64 -2.50 -12.70
C GLU A 38 -9.46 -2.92 -11.80
N ARG A 39 -9.34 -4.21 -11.50
CA ARG A 39 -8.21 -4.75 -10.72
C ARG A 39 -6.88 -4.54 -11.44
N LEU A 40 -6.86 -4.72 -12.76
CA LEU A 40 -5.65 -4.52 -13.57
C LEU A 40 -5.26 -3.05 -13.60
N VAL A 41 -6.22 -2.14 -13.81
CA VAL A 41 -5.98 -0.69 -13.80
C VAL A 41 -5.44 -0.24 -12.44
N TYR A 42 -6.06 -0.66 -11.34
CA TYR A 42 -5.59 -0.31 -9.99
C TYR A 42 -4.18 -0.82 -9.70
N THR A 43 -3.90 -2.07 -10.08
CA THR A 43 -2.56 -2.66 -9.91
C THR A 43 -1.53 -1.90 -10.74
N LEU A 44 -1.86 -1.55 -11.98
CA LEU A 44 -0.98 -0.79 -12.86
C LEU A 44 -0.74 0.63 -12.30
N GLU A 45 -1.76 1.33 -11.83
CA GLU A 45 -1.58 2.66 -11.25
C GLU A 45 -0.67 2.63 -10.02
N LEU A 46 -0.90 1.71 -9.09
CA LEU A 46 -0.08 1.60 -7.88
C LEU A 46 1.35 1.13 -8.18
N MET A 47 1.51 0.04 -8.93
CA MET A 47 2.84 -0.54 -9.18
C MET A 47 3.63 0.24 -10.22
N ALA A 48 3.01 0.64 -11.34
CA ALA A 48 3.73 1.29 -12.43
C ALA A 48 4.00 2.77 -12.14
N LEU A 49 3.09 3.49 -11.47
CA LEU A 49 3.28 4.91 -11.23
C LEU A 49 3.79 5.20 -9.81
N GLN A 50 3.09 4.76 -8.78
CA GLN A 50 3.44 5.14 -7.40
C GLN A 50 4.70 4.43 -6.91
N ALA A 51 4.79 3.11 -7.08
CA ALA A 51 5.99 2.37 -6.68
C ALA A 51 7.21 2.80 -7.51
N ALA A 52 7.06 3.05 -8.81
CA ALA A 52 8.15 3.59 -9.63
C ALA A 52 8.62 4.98 -9.16
N ARG A 53 7.70 5.87 -8.75
CA ARG A 53 8.07 7.15 -8.14
C ARG A 53 8.84 6.96 -6.84
N GLY A 54 8.42 6.02 -5.99
CA GLY A 54 9.14 5.63 -4.77
C GLY A 54 10.54 5.08 -5.05
N MET A 55 10.66 4.15 -6.01
CA MET A 55 11.95 3.58 -6.41
C MET A 55 12.89 4.62 -7.02
N ARG A 56 12.38 5.54 -7.84
CA ARG A 56 13.16 6.67 -8.34
C ARG A 56 13.69 7.54 -7.20
N TYR A 57 12.89 7.77 -6.16
CA TYR A 57 13.34 8.48 -4.97
C TYR A 57 14.45 7.71 -4.23
N LEU A 58 14.28 6.40 -4.00
CA LEU A 58 15.28 5.57 -3.34
C LEU A 58 16.61 5.56 -4.11
N HIS A 59 16.56 5.38 -5.44
CA HIS A 59 17.75 5.41 -6.29
C HIS A 59 18.49 6.76 -6.22
N ARG A 60 17.76 7.89 -6.19
CA ARG A 60 18.37 9.22 -6.00
C ARG A 60 19.05 9.39 -4.64
N LYS A 61 18.71 8.55 -3.66
CA LYS A 61 19.35 8.49 -2.34
C LYS A 61 20.40 7.38 -2.24
N ASN A 62 20.82 6.80 -3.36
CA ASN A 62 21.72 5.64 -3.43
C ASN A 62 21.24 4.45 -2.57
N CYS A 63 19.91 4.31 -2.43
CA CYS A 63 19.29 3.23 -1.68
C CYS A 63 18.66 2.23 -2.64
N ILE A 64 19.06 0.97 -2.53
CA ILE A 64 18.47 -0.15 -3.27
C ILE A 64 17.46 -0.83 -2.36
N HIS A 65 16.19 -0.89 -2.76
CA HIS A 65 15.14 -1.53 -1.95
C HIS A 65 15.38 -3.04 -1.75
N ARG A 66 15.99 -3.72 -2.72
CA ARG A 66 16.33 -5.17 -2.76
C ARG A 66 15.16 -6.15 -2.73
N ASP A 67 13.97 -5.74 -2.28
CA ASP A 67 12.75 -6.55 -2.28
C ASP A 67 11.52 -5.77 -2.76
N LEU A 68 11.53 -5.36 -4.02
CA LEU A 68 10.36 -4.69 -4.61
C LEU A 68 9.32 -5.74 -5.02
N ALA A 69 8.26 -5.86 -4.24
CA ALA A 69 7.16 -6.77 -4.47
C ALA A 69 5.85 -6.20 -3.93
N ALA A 70 4.69 -6.64 -4.46
CA ALA A 70 3.38 -6.12 -4.05
C ALA A 70 3.10 -6.26 -2.54
N ARG A 71 3.65 -7.29 -1.87
CA ARG A 71 3.54 -7.47 -0.40
C ARG A 71 4.25 -6.37 0.41
N ASN A 72 5.19 -5.65 -0.20
CA ASN A 72 5.94 -4.55 0.43
C ASN A 72 5.38 -3.17 0.02
N CYS A 73 4.30 -3.14 -0.75
CA CYS A 73 3.57 -1.92 -1.09
C CYS A 73 2.36 -1.77 -0.17
N LEU A 74 2.36 -0.77 0.71
CA LEU A 74 1.27 -0.50 1.65
C LEU A 74 0.28 0.52 1.08
N ILE A 75 -1.01 0.33 1.35
CA ILE A 75 -2.09 1.19 0.87
C ILE A 75 -2.55 2.12 2.00
N SER A 76 -2.33 3.43 1.81
CA SER A 76 -2.81 4.47 2.73
C SER A 76 -4.32 4.71 2.57
N ALA A 77 -4.95 5.38 3.54
CA ALA A 77 -6.38 5.70 3.55
C ALA A 77 -6.85 6.45 2.28
N LYS A 78 -5.95 7.21 1.64
CA LYS A 78 -6.21 7.98 0.41
C LYS A 78 -6.00 7.19 -0.88
N GLY A 79 -5.42 5.98 -0.78
CA GLY A 79 -4.99 5.17 -1.93
C GLY A 79 -5.95 4.06 -2.35
N GLY A 80 -7.04 3.83 -1.61
CA GLY A 80 -8.10 2.94 -2.07
C GLY A 80 -9.02 3.67 -3.04
N HIS A 81 -9.29 3.09 -4.21
CA HIS A 81 -10.41 3.55 -5.02
C HIS A 81 -11.66 3.65 -4.14
N ASN A 82 -12.37 4.78 -4.25
CA ASN A 82 -13.52 5.16 -3.45
C ASN A 82 -14.42 3.98 -3.07
N LYS A 83 -14.69 3.84 -1.76
CA LYS A 83 -15.95 3.26 -1.28
C LYS A 83 -17.12 4.14 -1.73
N LYS A 84 -17.53 4.05 -3.00
CA LYS A 84 -18.90 4.33 -3.41
C LYS A 84 -19.69 3.02 -3.46
N SER A 85 -19.88 2.42 -2.28
CA SER A 85 -20.96 1.48 -1.97
C SER A 85 -21.00 1.22 -0.46
N LEU A 86 -21.09 2.29 0.33
CA LEU A 86 -21.71 2.19 1.65
C LEU A 86 -23.22 2.32 1.38
N PRO A 87 -24.01 1.23 1.46
CA PRO A 87 -25.46 1.38 1.39
C PRO A 87 -25.90 2.28 2.55
N HIS A 88 -26.73 3.27 2.21
CA HIS A 88 -27.43 4.08 3.19
C HIS A 88 -28.20 3.14 4.14
N GLY A 89 -27.87 3.21 5.43
CA GLY A 89 -28.63 2.60 6.51
C GLY A 89 -29.08 3.71 7.44
N ASN A 90 -30.32 4.15 7.23
CA ASN A 90 -31.06 5.15 7.99
C ASN A 90 -31.05 4.87 9.51
N ILE A 91 -31.07 5.97 10.26
CA ILE A 91 -31.79 6.09 11.54
C ILE A 91 -33.28 6.17 11.21
#